data_AF-A0A377YPN8-F1
#
_entry.id   AF-A0A377YPN8-F1
#
_cell.length_a   1.000
_cell.length_b   1.000
_cell.length_c   1.000
_cell.angle_alpha   90.00
_cell.angle_beta   90.00
_cell.angle_gamma   90.00
#
_symmetry.space_group_name_H-M   'P 1'
#
loop_
_entity.id
_entity.type
_entity.pdbx_description
1 polymer ?
#
loop_
_entity_poly.entity_id
_entity_poly.type
_entity_poly.pdbx_seq_one_letter_code
_entity_poly.pdbx_strand_id
1 'polypeptide(L)' 'MSGTAAEITPVRSVDGIQVGTGRRGPVTKRIQEAFFGLFTGETEDKWGWLDPVSK' A
#
# COMPACT_ATOMS: atom_id res chain seq x y z
N MET A 1 1.51 7.67 3.52
CA MET A 1 1.21 7.34 4.94
C MET A 1 0.87 5.88 5.03
N SER A 2 1.00 5.28 6.21
CA SER A 2 0.61 3.90 6.47
C SER A 2 -0.18 3.75 7.76
N GLY A 3 -1.04 2.74 7.82
CA GLY A 3 -1.78 2.34 9.03
C GLY A 3 -2.80 1.26 8.71
N THR A 4 -3.33 0.53 9.69
CA THR A 4 -4.25 -0.59 9.41
C THR A 4 -5.46 -0.19 8.58
N ALA A 5 -6.07 0.98 8.88
CA ALA A 5 -7.21 1.49 8.11
C ALA A 5 -6.80 2.34 6.90
N ALA A 6 -5.65 3.02 6.97
CA ALA A 6 -5.16 3.89 5.89
C ALA A 6 -4.35 3.12 4.83
N GLU A 7 -4.00 1.87 5.13
CA GLU A 7 -3.24 0.94 4.32
C GLU A 7 -1.95 1.59 3.79
N ILE A 8 -1.73 1.62 2.48
CA ILE A 8 -0.69 2.43 1.84
C ILE A 8 -1.37 3.55 1.06
N THR A 9 -1.43 4.74 1.65
CA THR A 9 -2.09 5.90 1.06
C THR A 9 -1.06 6.94 0.57
N PRO A 10 -1.06 7.33 -0.72
CA PRO A 10 -0.20 8.38 -1.25
C PRO A 10 -0.60 9.76 -0.71
N VAL A 11 0.40 10.60 -0.41
CA VAL A 11 0.19 12.02 -0.06
C VAL A 11 0.53 12.87 -1.28
N ARG A 12 -0.42 13.67 -1.74
CA ARG A 12 -0.25 14.52 -2.94
C ARG A 12 0.29 15.91 -2.65
N SER A 13 0.13 16.39 -1.43
CA SER A 13 0.53 17.73 -0.99
C SER A 13 0.70 17.78 0.53
N VAL A 14 1.55 18.68 1.00
CA VAL A 14 1.74 19.01 2.43
C VAL A 14 1.72 20.53 2.54
N ASP A 15 0.90 21.07 3.44
CA ASP A 15 0.74 22.53 3.64
C ASP A 15 0.46 23.32 2.35
N GLY A 16 -0.35 22.73 1.46
CA GLY A 16 -0.68 23.30 0.15
C GLY A 16 0.45 23.19 -0.89
N ILE A 17 1.64 22.74 -0.50
CA ILE A 17 2.76 22.51 -1.41
C ILE A 17 2.61 21.13 -2.04
N GLN A 18 2.64 21.07 -3.37
CA GLN A 18 2.51 19.82 -4.12
C GLN A 18 3.75 18.93 -3.92
N VAL A 19 3.53 17.64 -3.65
CA VAL A 19 4.60 16.63 -3.62
C VAL A 19 4.78 16.08 -5.03
N GLY A 20 5.92 16.38 -5.66
CA GLY A 20 6.24 15.92 -7.01
C GLY A 20 5.17 16.31 -8.03
N THR A 21 4.55 15.32 -8.68
CA THR A 21 3.51 15.53 -9.70
C THR A 21 2.09 15.70 -9.12
N GLY A 22 1.94 15.74 -7.79
CA GLY A 22 0.63 15.85 -7.14
C GLY A 22 -0.25 14.62 -7.31
N ARG A 23 0.35 13.48 -7.66
CA ARG A 23 -0.30 12.18 -7.85
C ARG A 23 0.54 11.08 -7.20
N ARG A 24 -0.03 9.89 -7.10
CA ARG A 24 0.69 8.70 -6.63
C ARG A 24 1.94 8.45 -7.49
N GLY A 25 3.10 8.45 -6.86
CA GLY A 25 4.38 8.14 -7.52
C GLY A 25 4.57 6.64 -7.80
N PRO A 26 5.54 6.28 -8.65
CA PRO A 26 5.78 4.89 -9.05
C PRO A 26 6.24 4.00 -7.87
N VAL A 27 6.99 4.56 -6.92
CA VAL A 27 7.44 3.82 -5.72
C VAL A 27 6.26 3.46 -4.83
N THR A 28 5.41 4.43 -4.50
CA THR A 28 4.21 4.20 -3.69
C THR A 28 3.26 3.22 -4.37
N LYS A 29 3.10 3.31 -5.71
CA LYS A 29 2.31 2.35 -6.49
C LYS A 29 2.82 0.92 -6.30
N ARG A 30 4.12 0.68 -6.48
CA ARG A 30 4.72 -0.66 -6.33
C ARG A 30 4.54 -1.24 -4.93
N ILE A 31 4.71 -0.43 -3.90
CA ILE A 31 4.52 -0.86 -2.51
C ILE A 31 3.03 -1.17 -2.25
N GLN A 32 2.14 -0.31 -2.75
CA GLN A 32 0.69 -0.50 -2.61
C GLN A 32 0.22 -1.78 -3.32
N GLU A 33 0.71 -2.05 -4.53
CA GLU A 33 0.44 -3.28 -5.28
C GLU A 33 0.94 -4.53 -4.54
N ALA A 34 2.16 -4.49 -4.00
CA ALA A 34 2.68 -5.60 -3.20
C ALA A 34 1.86 -5.84 -1.93
N PHE A 35 1.45 -4.76 -1.24
CA PHE A 35 0.64 -4.86 -0.03
C PHE A 35 -0.75 -5.47 -0.31
N PHE A 36 -1.49 -4.93 -1.28
CA PHE A 36 -2.81 -5.47 -1.62
C PHE A 36 -2.75 -6.84 -2.28
N GLY A 37 -1.67 -7.12 -3.00
CA GLY A 37 -1.41 -8.41 -3.59
C GLY A 37 -1.33 -9.53 -2.55
N LEU A 38 -0.99 -9.23 -1.28
CA LEU A 38 -1.02 -10.24 -0.21
C LEU A 38 -2.45 -10.75 0.00
N PHE A 39 -3.45 -9.87 -0.04
CA PHE A 39 -4.85 -10.24 0.22
C PHE A 39 -5.52 -10.92 -0.98
N THR A 40 -5.06 -10.67 -2.19
CA THR A 40 -5.55 -11.34 -3.42
C THR A 40 -4.76 -12.59 -3.79
N GLY A 41 -3.60 -12.81 -3.16
CA GLY A 41 -2.67 -13.90 -3.49
C GLY A 41 -1.75 -13.59 -4.68
N GLU A 42 -1.81 -12.40 -5.28
CA GLU A 42 -0.88 -11.97 -6.33
C GLU A 42 0.55 -11.75 -5.81
N THR A 43 0.68 -11.37 -4.53
CA THR A 43 1.97 -11.26 -3.85
C THR A 43 2.12 -12.43 -2.89
N GLU A 44 3.21 -13.18 -3.06
CA GLU A 44 3.58 -14.28 -2.17
C GLU A 44 3.87 -13.76 -0.75
N ASP A 45 3.15 -14.29 0.23
CA ASP A 45 3.42 -14.07 1.64
C ASP A 45 4.59 -14.95 2.12
N LYS A 46 5.82 -14.51 1.85
CA LYS A 46 7.04 -15.24 2.22
C LYS A 46 7.29 -15.28 3.73
N TRP A 47 6.55 -14.50 4.52
CA TRP A 47 6.79 -14.28 5.94
C TRP A 47 5.69 -14.86 6.83
N GLY A 48 4.61 -15.39 6.24
CA GLY A 48 3.48 -15.92 6.99
C GLY A 48 2.76 -14.83 7.79
N TRP A 49 2.56 -13.65 7.19
CA TRP A 49 1.78 -12.56 7.77
C TRP A 49 0.26 -12.82 7.78
N LEU A 50 -0.23 -13.73 6.93
CA LEU A 50 -1.65 -14.03 6.81
C LEU A 50 -2.03 -15.27 7.63
N ASP A 51 -2.96 -15.10 8.55
CA ASP A 51 -3.60 -16.20 9.28
C ASP A 51 -4.92 -16.60 8.58
N PRO A 52 -4.98 -17.78 7.92
CA PRO A 52 -6.20 -18.24 7.28
C PRO A 52 -7.24 -18.64 8.32
N VAL A 53 -8.39 -17.98 8.30
CA VAL A 53 -9.56 -18.42 9.05
C VAL A 53 -10.28 -19.51 8.26
N SER A 54 -10.27 -20.74 8.77
CA SER A 54 -11.06 -21.84 8.19
C SER A 54 -12.55 -21.48 8.15
N LYS A 55 -13.27 -21.97 7.14
CA LYS A 55 -14.75 -22.01 7.16
C LYS A 55 -15.26 -23.03 8.16
#